data_AF-A0A1E3ZFG3-F1
#
_entry.id   AF-A0A1E3ZFG3-F1
#
_cell.length_a   1.000
_cell.length_b   1.000
_cell.length_c   1.000
_cell.angle_alpha   90.00
_cell.angle_beta   90.00
_cell.angle_gamma   90.00
#
_symmetry.space_group_name_H-M   'P 1'
#
loop_
_entity.id
_entity.type
_entity.pdbx_description
1 polymer ?
#
loop_
_entity_poly.entity_id
_entity_poly.type
_entity_poly.pdbx_seq_one_letter_code
_entity_poly.pdbx_strand_id
1 'polypeptide(L)'
;MVLGILCPFFAQAQGMAGDIKGLQAVLDQLYSDMIGLSSSLIGVSRGLAGFGALFYIAARVWRHIAAAEPVDFYPLFRPFVLGFCILFFPSVLALINGVMKPVVSGTANLAQGSQVAIQKLLEQKQKVIEQSSFWQMYVGATGEGNRDAWYVRP
;
A
#
# COMPACT_ATOMS: atom_id res chain seq x y z
N MET A 1 -24.00 -32.46 6.54
CA MET A 1 -23.33 -31.64 5.50
C MET A 1 -24.25 -30.52 4.97
N VAL A 2 -24.98 -29.82 5.85
CA VAL A 2 -26.01 -28.82 5.43
C VAL A 2 -25.67 -27.40 5.90
N LEU A 3 -24.62 -27.22 6.72
CA LEU A 3 -24.25 -25.91 7.30
C LEU A 3 -23.46 -24.99 6.35
N GLY A 4 -22.93 -25.49 5.23
CA GLY A 4 -22.05 -24.72 4.34
C GLY A 4 -22.76 -23.88 3.28
N ILE A 5 -24.03 -24.16 2.99
CA ILE A 5 -24.77 -23.56 1.86
C ILE A 5 -25.57 -22.31 2.27
N LEU A 6 -25.81 -22.09 3.57
CA LEU A 6 -26.54 -20.93 4.12
C LEU A 6 -25.63 -19.72 4.42
N CYS A 7 -24.34 -19.81 4.11
CA CYS A 7 -23.35 -18.77 4.40
C CYS A 7 -23.16 -17.63 3.35
N PRO A 8 -24.04 -17.36 2.36
CA PRO A 8 -23.95 -16.11 1.61
C PRO A 8 -24.81 -14.98 2.21
N PHE A 9 -25.72 -15.29 3.16
CA PHE A 9 -26.64 -14.28 3.71
C PHE A 9 -26.06 -13.47 4.88
N PHE A 10 -25.09 -14.00 5.61
CA PHE A 10 -24.37 -13.27 6.68
C PHE A 10 -23.08 -12.60 6.19
N ALA A 11 -22.65 -12.87 4.96
CA ALA A 11 -21.50 -12.23 4.33
C ALA A 11 -21.91 -10.90 3.67
N GLN A 12 -22.66 -10.05 4.39
CA GLN A 12 -22.93 -8.69 3.93
C GLN A 12 -21.66 -7.84 4.17
N ALA A 13 -20.72 -7.90 3.25
CA ALA A 13 -19.48 -7.10 3.23
C ALA A 13 -19.71 -5.61 2.92
N GLN A 14 -20.90 -5.07 3.21
CA GLN A 14 -21.29 -3.71 2.85
C GLN A 14 -20.85 -2.66 3.89
N GLY A 15 -20.43 -3.07 5.09
CA GLY A 15 -19.92 -2.18 6.13
C GLY A 15 -18.41 -1.90 6.06
N MET A 16 -17.63 -2.71 5.33
CA MET A 16 -16.16 -2.65 5.39
C MET A 16 -15.53 -1.56 4.51
N ALA A 17 -16.28 -0.92 3.61
CA ALA A 17 -15.70 0.09 2.72
C ALA A 17 -15.30 1.39 3.46
N GLY A 18 -15.99 1.73 4.56
CA GLY A 18 -15.63 2.87 5.41
C GLY A 18 -14.40 2.59 6.29
N ASP A 19 -14.34 1.41 6.88
CA ASP A 19 -13.22 0.99 7.75
C ASP A 19 -11.93 0.75 6.98
N ILE A 20 -11.98 0.25 5.74
CA ILE A 20 -10.77 0.05 4.91
C ILE A 20 -10.04 1.38 4.67
N LYS A 21 -10.77 2.49 4.48
CA LYS A 21 -10.19 3.82 4.28
C LYS A 21 -9.51 4.35 5.55
N GLY A 22 -10.10 4.09 6.71
CA GLY A 22 -9.50 4.39 8.02
C GLY A 22 -8.25 3.55 8.29
N LEU A 23 -8.29 2.26 7.96
CA LEU A 23 -7.16 1.35 8.10
C LEU A 23 -5.98 1.77 7.23
N GLN A 24 -6.23 2.21 6.00
CA GLN A 24 -5.19 2.69 5.08
C GLN A 24 -4.52 3.96 5.60
N ALA A 25 -5.30 4.90 6.16
CA ALA A 25 -4.77 6.11 6.79
C ALA A 25 -3.94 5.81 8.05
N VAL A 26 -4.39 4.86 8.88
CA VAL A 26 -3.64 4.40 10.07
C VAL A 26 -2.36 3.67 9.66
N LEU A 27 -2.37 2.91 8.56
CA LEU A 27 -1.20 2.20 8.07
C LEU A 27 -0.14 3.17 7.50
N ASP A 28 -0.58 4.21 6.79
CA ASP A 28 0.32 5.29 6.32
C ASP A 28 0.92 6.08 7.49
N GLN A 29 0.14 6.33 8.54
CA GLN A 29 0.60 7.01 9.75
C GLN A 29 1.60 6.14 10.53
N LEU A 30 1.31 4.85 10.73
CA LEU A 30 2.23 3.89 11.34
C LEU A 30 3.53 3.73 10.54
N TYR A 31 3.43 3.74 9.21
CA TYR A 31 4.62 3.68 8.35
C TYR A 31 5.51 4.92 8.50
N SER A 32 4.90 6.11 8.54
CA SER A 32 5.61 7.37 8.80
C SER A 32 6.29 7.37 10.17
N ASP A 33 5.59 6.89 11.20
CA ASP A 33 6.12 6.83 12.57
C ASP A 33 7.24 5.79 12.72
N MET A 34 7.13 4.61 12.07
CA MET A 34 8.18 3.59 12.09
C MET A 34 9.46 4.02 11.36
N ILE A 35 9.36 4.77 10.26
CA ILE A 35 10.54 5.35 9.60
C ILE A 35 11.23 6.36 10.52
N GLY A 36 10.43 7.19 11.22
CA GLY A 36 10.95 8.19 12.17
C GLY A 36 11.74 7.57 13.33
N LEU A 37 11.20 6.52 13.97
CA LEU A 37 11.85 5.80 15.08
C LEU A 37 13.16 5.10 14.65
N SER A 38 13.23 4.64 13.39
CA SER A 38 14.43 4.00 12.82
C SER A 38 15.56 5.00 12.51
N SER A 39 15.25 6.30 12.44
CA SER A 39 16.20 7.36 12.08
C SER A 39 17.38 7.48 13.04
N SER A 40 17.13 7.39 14.35
CA SER A 40 18.19 7.44 15.37
C SER A 40 19.17 6.27 15.23
N LEU A 41 18.66 5.08 14.92
CA LEU A 41 19.48 3.89 14.71
C LEU A 41 20.31 3.98 13.43
N ILE A 42 19.76 4.57 12.37
CA ILE A 42 20.48 4.88 11.13
C ILE A 42 21.64 5.86 11.39
N GLY A 43 21.44 6.86 12.25
CA GLY A 43 22.49 7.79 12.66
C GLY A 43 23.66 7.10 13.37
N VAL A 44 23.36 6.27 14.37
CA VAL A 44 24.37 5.53 15.14
C VAL A 44 25.13 4.53 14.27
N SER A 45 24.41 3.78 13.42
CA SER A 45 25.03 2.80 12.52
C SER A 45 25.90 3.46 11.44
N ARG A 46 25.54 4.65 10.94
CA ARG A 46 26.41 5.45 10.07
C ARG A 46 27.69 5.91 10.76
N GLY A 47 27.61 6.32 12.03
CA GLY A 47 28.78 6.67 12.83
C GLY A 47 29.75 5.49 12.99
N LEU A 48 29.22 4.32 13.34
CA LEU A 48 29.98 3.05 13.45
C LEU A 48 30.60 2.63 12.11
N ALA A 49 29.84 2.71 11.02
CA ALA A 49 30.34 2.40 9.67
C ALA A 49 31.46 3.36 9.24
N GLY A 50 31.31 4.66 9.50
CA GLY A 50 32.34 5.66 9.20
C GLY A 50 33.62 5.44 10.00
N PHE A 51 33.49 5.12 11.30
CA PHE A 51 34.64 4.80 12.15
C PHE A 51 35.36 3.52 11.68
N GLY A 52 34.62 2.47 11.33
CA GLY A 52 35.18 1.24 10.80
C GLY A 52 35.90 1.42 9.46
N ALA A 53 35.32 2.22 8.55
CA ALA A 53 35.94 2.56 7.28
C ALA A 53 37.25 3.35 7.47
N LEU A 54 37.26 4.34 8.38
CA LEU A 54 38.44 5.13 8.71
C LEU A 54 39.55 4.25 9.32
N PHE A 55 39.21 3.37 10.26
CA PHE A 55 40.16 2.45 10.87
C PHE A 55 40.75 1.47 9.85
N TYR A 56 39.93 0.92 8.95
CA TYR A 56 40.38 0.03 7.88
C TYR A 56 41.37 0.71 6.93
N ILE A 57 41.06 1.95 6.52
CA ILE A 57 41.94 2.77 5.67
C ILE A 57 43.25 3.06 6.40
N ALA A 58 43.18 3.52 7.66
CA ALA A 58 44.36 3.84 8.46
C ALA A 58 45.28 2.62 8.64
N ALA A 59 44.73 1.46 8.99
CA ALA A 59 45.49 0.22 9.18
C ALA A 59 46.17 -0.29 7.91
N ARG A 60 45.62 -0.01 6.72
CA ARG A 60 46.23 -0.39 5.43
C ARG A 60 47.27 0.62 4.97
N VAL A 61 47.04 1.91 5.22
CA VAL A 61 47.86 3.01 4.70
C VAL A 61 49.07 3.31 5.60
N TRP A 62 49.04 2.95 6.90
CA TRP A 62 50.12 3.29 7.83
C TRP A 62 51.52 2.82 7.38
N ARG A 63 51.60 1.61 6.81
CA ARG A 63 52.88 1.03 6.36
C ARG A 63 53.41 1.74 5.12
N HIS A 64 52.53 2.16 4.21
CA HIS A 64 52.91 2.91 3.02
C HIS A 64 53.34 4.34 3.38
N ILE A 65 52.67 4.98 4.36
CA ILE A 65 53.09 6.28 4.89
C ILE A 65 54.45 6.18 5.61
N ALA A 66 54.66 5.12 6.41
CA ALA A 66 55.92 4.92 7.11
C ALA A 66 57.10 4.56 6.19
N ALA A 67 56.83 3.87 5.08
CA ALA A 67 57.84 3.46 4.09
C ALA A 67 58.07 4.50 2.97
N ALA A 68 57.29 5.60 2.95
CA ALA A 68 57.30 6.61 1.89
C ALA A 68 57.08 6.07 0.46
N GLU A 69 56.44 4.90 0.35
CA GLU A 69 56.07 4.31 -0.93
C GLU A 69 54.74 4.90 -1.44
N PRO A 70 54.56 5.04 -2.77
CA PRO A 70 53.30 5.49 -3.34
C PRO A 70 52.15 4.54 -2.91
N VAL A 71 51.03 5.13 -2.48
CA VAL A 71 49.87 4.39 -1.98
C VAL A 71 49.10 3.78 -3.17
N ASP A 72 48.95 2.46 -3.19
CA ASP A 72 48.05 1.79 -4.13
C ASP A 72 46.58 2.10 -3.79
N PHE A 73 45.91 2.87 -4.65
CA PHE A 73 44.52 3.29 -4.45
C PHE A 73 43.49 2.19 -4.74
N TYR A 74 43.85 1.17 -5.51
CA TYR A 74 42.92 0.14 -5.98
C TYR A 74 42.29 -0.70 -4.84
N PRO A 75 43.05 -1.14 -3.82
CA PRO A 75 42.46 -1.77 -2.63
C PRO A 75 41.67 -0.80 -1.74
N LEU A 76 42.00 0.51 -1.79
CA LEU A 76 41.39 1.54 -0.94
C LEU A 76 40.02 2.01 -1.43
N PHE A 77 39.72 1.82 -2.72
CA PHE A 77 38.44 2.20 -3.32
C PHE A 77 37.27 1.36 -2.78
N ARG A 78 37.51 0.08 -2.45
CA ARG A 78 36.49 -0.85 -1.93
C ARG A 78 35.75 -0.35 -0.67
N PRO A 79 36.46 -0.03 0.44
CA PRO A 79 35.81 0.49 1.65
C PRO A 79 35.18 1.87 1.42
N PHE A 80 35.76 2.69 0.53
CA PHE A 80 35.21 4.01 0.21
C PHE A 80 33.86 3.93 -0.50
N VAL A 81 33.73 3.04 -1.49
CA VAL A 81 32.45 2.81 -2.19
C VAL A 81 31.40 2.25 -1.25
N LEU A 82 31.74 1.31 -0.36
CA LEU A 82 30.81 0.80 0.64
C LEU A 82 30.34 1.91 1.60
N GLY A 83 31.25 2.75 2.08
CA GLY A 83 30.90 3.91 2.90
C GLY A 83 29.99 4.88 2.15
N PHE A 84 30.30 5.18 0.89
CA PHE A 84 29.48 6.01 0.02
C PHE A 84 28.06 5.44 -0.16
N CYS A 85 27.92 4.13 -0.40
CA CYS A 85 26.62 3.47 -0.48
C CYS A 85 25.80 3.60 0.81
N ILE A 86 26.43 3.44 1.98
CA ILE A 86 25.76 3.59 3.29
C ILE A 86 25.34 5.05 3.53
N LEU A 87 26.16 6.01 3.10
CA LEU A 87 25.85 7.43 3.22
C LEU A 87 24.77 7.89 2.22
N PHE A 88 24.69 7.32 1.02
CA PHE A 88 23.64 7.67 0.05
C PHE A 88 22.35 6.87 0.21
N PHE A 89 22.32 5.88 1.10
CA PHE A 89 21.17 5.00 1.30
C PHE A 89 19.83 5.73 1.52
N PRO A 90 19.72 6.79 2.35
CA PRO A 90 18.44 7.47 2.56
C PRO A 90 17.92 8.19 1.30
N SER A 91 18.83 8.73 0.48
CA SER A 91 18.47 9.38 -0.79
C SER A 91 17.93 8.36 -1.80
N VAL A 92 18.50 7.15 -1.82
CA VAL A 92 17.98 6.04 -2.63
C VAL A 92 16.59 5.61 -2.14
N LEU A 93 16.38 5.51 -0.83
CA LEU A 93 15.04 5.24 -0.27
C LEU A 93 14.03 6.33 -0.63
N ALA A 94 14.42 7.61 -0.58
CA ALA A 94 13.57 8.72 -0.96
C ALA A 94 13.19 8.67 -2.46
N LEU A 95 14.15 8.32 -3.32
CA LEU A 95 13.91 8.13 -4.75
C LEU A 95 12.91 7.01 -5.01
N ILE A 96 13.10 5.84 -4.37
CA ILE A 96 12.20 4.69 -4.50
C ILE A 96 10.79 5.05 -4.01
N ASN A 97 10.68 5.70 -2.85
CA ASN A 97 9.38 6.15 -2.32
C ASN A 97 8.71 7.20 -3.21
N GLY A 98 9.49 8.09 -3.83
CA GLY A 98 9.00 9.06 -4.80
C GLY A 98 8.39 8.40 -6.05
N VAL A 99 9.01 7.33 -6.54
CA VAL A 99 8.49 6.55 -7.67
C VAL A 99 7.29 5.68 -7.27
N MET A 100 7.33 5.07 -6.08
CA MET A 100 6.27 4.17 -5.62
C MET A 100 4.98 4.89 -5.17
N LYS A 101 5.06 6.11 -4.63
CA LYS A 101 3.85 6.87 -4.19
C LYS A 101 2.77 7.00 -5.28
N PRO A 102 3.07 7.44 -6.52
CA PRO A 102 2.07 7.55 -7.57
C PRO A 102 1.58 6.18 -8.07
N VAL A 103 2.41 5.13 -8.01
CA VAL A 103 2.00 3.76 -8.37
C VAL A 103 1.00 3.19 -7.36
N VAL A 104 1.26 3.38 -6.07
CA VAL A 104 0.36 2.97 -4.99
C VAL A 104 -0.93 3.81 -5.02
N SER A 105 -0.84 5.12 -5.20
CA SER A 105 -2.01 6.00 -5.31
C SER A 105 -2.85 5.70 -6.55
N GLY A 106 -2.23 5.42 -7.70
CA GLY A 106 -2.93 4.99 -8.92
C GLY A 106 -3.69 3.68 -8.72
N THR A 107 -3.10 2.73 -8.01
CA THR A 107 -3.74 1.44 -7.69
C THR A 107 -4.91 1.63 -6.71
N ALA A 108 -4.77 2.51 -5.72
CA ALA A 108 -5.87 2.88 -4.82
C ALA A 108 -7.02 3.58 -5.56
N ASN A 109 -6.72 4.42 -6.55
CA ASN A 109 -7.71 5.07 -7.40
C ASN A 109 -8.43 4.08 -8.33
N LEU A 110 -7.73 3.06 -8.84
CA LEU A 110 -8.35 1.96 -9.60
C LEU A 110 -9.30 1.14 -8.73
N ALA A 111 -8.93 0.88 -7.48
CA ALA A 111 -9.84 0.25 -6.52
C ALA A 111 -11.09 1.13 -6.30
N GLN A 112 -10.95 2.43 -6.06
CA GLN A 112 -12.13 3.33 -5.93
C GLN A 112 -12.99 3.37 -7.20
N GLY A 113 -12.38 3.35 -8.39
CA GLY A 113 -13.08 3.29 -9.67
C GLY A 113 -13.96 2.04 -9.80
N SER A 114 -13.50 0.89 -9.32
CA SER A 114 -14.30 -0.34 -9.26
C SER A 114 -15.53 -0.20 -8.37
N GLN A 115 -15.41 0.46 -7.21
CA GLN A 115 -16.56 0.72 -6.33
C GLN A 115 -17.62 1.61 -7.01
N VAL A 116 -17.21 2.62 -7.79
CA VAL A 116 -18.13 3.48 -8.54
C VAL A 116 -18.81 2.73 -9.68
N ALA A 117 -18.08 1.88 -10.40
CA ALA A 117 -18.65 1.03 -11.45
C ALA A 117 -19.67 0.03 -10.87
N ILE A 118 -19.38 -0.56 -9.71
CA ILE A 118 -20.30 -1.46 -9.01
C ILE A 118 -21.56 -0.71 -8.56
N GLN A 119 -21.45 0.50 -8.01
CA GLN A 119 -22.64 1.29 -7.64
C GLN A 119 -23.51 1.60 -8.86
N LYS A 120 -22.92 2.04 -9.99
CA LYS A 120 -23.67 2.28 -11.22
C LYS A 120 -24.33 1.00 -11.75
N LEU A 121 -23.64 -0.14 -11.68
CA LEU A 121 -24.21 -1.43 -12.07
C LEU A 121 -25.37 -1.84 -11.15
N LEU A 122 -25.26 -1.61 -9.84
CA LEU A 122 -26.32 -1.87 -8.88
C LEU A 122 -27.54 -0.95 -9.13
N GLU A 123 -27.34 0.34 -9.38
CA GLU A 123 -28.43 1.27 -9.75
C GLU A 123 -29.14 0.85 -11.05
N GLN A 124 -28.39 0.41 -12.05
CA GLN A 124 -28.97 -0.08 -13.30
C GLN A 124 -29.75 -1.38 -13.08
N LYS A 125 -29.21 -2.31 -12.29
CA LYS A 125 -29.92 -3.54 -11.91
C LYS A 125 -31.20 -3.20 -11.14
N GLN A 126 -31.15 -2.26 -10.20
CA GLN A 126 -32.30 -1.78 -9.45
C GLN A 126 -33.38 -1.22 -10.38
N LYS A 127 -33.02 -0.33 -11.31
CA LYS A 127 -33.96 0.25 -12.29
C LYS A 127 -34.60 -0.81 -13.20
N VAL A 128 -33.83 -1.81 -13.63
CA VAL A 128 -34.35 -2.92 -14.44
C VAL A 128 -35.27 -3.82 -13.61
N ILE A 129 -34.93 -4.06 -12.34
CA ILE A 129 -35.79 -4.81 -11.41
C ILE A 129 -37.10 -4.04 -11.16
N GLU A 130 -37.05 -2.73 -10.97
CA GLU A 130 -38.23 -1.86 -10.79
C GLU A 130 -39.15 -1.81 -12.03
N GLN A 131 -38.58 -1.98 -13.22
CA GLN A 131 -39.31 -2.08 -14.48
C GLN A 131 -39.85 -3.49 -14.76
N SER A 132 -39.40 -4.51 -14.03
CA SER A 132 -39.90 -5.88 -14.17
C SER A 132 -41.33 -6.00 -13.67
N SER A 133 -42.20 -6.63 -14.47
CA SER A 133 -43.60 -6.91 -14.13
C SER A 133 -43.77 -7.62 -12.78
N PHE A 134 -42.79 -8.44 -12.37
CA PHE A 134 -42.81 -9.11 -11.08
C PHE A 134 -42.59 -8.15 -9.91
N TRP A 135 -41.73 -7.13 -10.04
CA TRP A 135 -41.46 -6.20 -8.95
C TRP A 135 -42.61 -5.21 -8.72
N GLN A 136 -43.25 -4.75 -9.80
CA GLN A 136 -44.44 -3.89 -9.74
C GLN A 136 -45.65 -4.61 -9.12
N MET A 137 -45.69 -5.94 -9.20
CA MET A 137 -46.74 -6.78 -8.63
C MET A 137 -46.62 -6.98 -7.11
N TYR A 138 -45.41 -6.93 -6.53
CA TYR A 138 -45.17 -7.21 -5.11
C TYR A 138 -44.78 -6.00 -4.26
N VAL A 139 -44.10 -4.99 -4.82
CA VAL A 139 -43.54 -3.87 -4.04
C VAL A 139 -44.10 -2.53 -4.50
N GLY A 140 -44.17 -2.26 -5.81
CA GLY A 140 -44.69 -1.00 -6.35
C GLY A 140 -43.90 0.25 -5.90
N ALA A 141 -44.12 1.40 -6.54
CA ALA A 141 -43.38 2.64 -6.19
C ALA A 141 -43.70 3.18 -4.77
N THR A 142 -44.81 2.74 -4.16
CA THR A 142 -45.33 3.19 -2.87
C THR A 142 -45.23 2.13 -1.75
N GLY A 143 -44.65 0.95 -2.01
CA GLY A 143 -44.60 -0.16 -1.05
C GLY A 143 -45.90 -0.96 -0.95
N GLU A 144 -46.96 -0.52 -1.63
CA GLU A 144 -48.21 -1.25 -1.83
C GLU A 144 -48.21 -1.79 -3.27
N GLY A 145 -47.90 -3.08 -3.43
CA GLY A 145 -47.86 -3.74 -4.74
C GLY A 145 -49.16 -3.58 -5.53
N ASN A 146 -49.04 -3.51 -6.86
CA ASN A 146 -50.18 -3.29 -7.75
C ASN A 146 -51.13 -4.50 -7.72
N ARG A 147 -52.24 -4.36 -6.98
CA ARG A 147 -53.27 -5.40 -6.79
C ARG A 147 -54.00 -5.73 -8.09
N ASP A 148 -54.08 -4.79 -9.05
CA ASP A 148 -54.77 -5.01 -10.32
C ASP A 148 -53.98 -5.97 -11.22
N ALA A 149 -52.65 -5.94 -11.17
CA ALA A 149 -51.78 -6.91 -11.85
C ALA A 149 -51.92 -8.35 -11.30
N TRP A 150 -52.46 -8.50 -10.07
CA TRP A 150 -52.71 -9.80 -9.42
C TRP A 150 -53.98 -10.51 -9.90
N TYR A 151 -55.00 -9.76 -10.31
CA TYR A 151 -56.31 -10.31 -10.67
C TYR A 151 -56.44 -10.66 -12.17
N VAL A 152 -55.48 -10.25 -13.01
CA VAL A 152 -55.43 -10.61 -14.44
C VAL A 152 -54.55 -11.85 -14.63
N ARG A 153 -55.07 -13.02 -14.29
CA ARG A 153 -54.53 -14.29 -14.77
C ARG A 153 -55.69 -15.09 -15.40
N PRO A 154 -55.61 -15.51 -16.68
CA PRO A 154 -56.52 -16.51 -17.22
C PRO A 154 -56.33 -17.87 -16.55
#